data_AF-A0A958K1F8-F1
#
_entry.id   AF-A0A958K1F8-F1
#
_cell.length_a   1.000
_cell.length_b   1.000
_cell.length_c   1.000
_cell.angle_alpha   90.00
_cell.angle_beta   90.00
_cell.angle_gamma   90.00
#
_symmetry.space_group_name_H-M   'P 1'
#
loop_
_entity.id
_entity.type
_entity.pdbx_description
1 polymer ?
#
loop_
_entity_poly.entity_id
_entity_poly.type
_entity_poly.pdbx_seq_one_letter_code
_entity_poly.pdbx_strand_id
1 'polypeptide(L)'
;NIVVAANAGGAFSPFGDITTLMVWQSGKVGFFDFFHIFLPALVSWLVPAFAMMWAIPTLKPRRVSGKVELRFGAEMMCFLFLAAIVFAVCFHNFLHLPPAMGMMFGLALHGFYSYRVQLHEGRPGRYEGILGAVSDGPHSFIREVSDSDEALEQIVDRGCVPAFAIDKNHTVTHWNTALKDLTGISPEDLIGSSKHWTPFYKEERAILADMVVDQVPIEEAAKHYHGQLRENAGIEQAYDAVSYFPNIGDGKWLTFTALPVRNDEGDVVGAVELIREVSEFERERARFDLMRTISRAEWDTLLFFYGVILSVGGLALFGFLEAASHALYSGFGATMANSFVGLISSVLDNIPVMFAVLTMDPSMSVGQWLLVTLTAGVGGSMLAVGSAAGVALLGTAHGQYTFMSHLKWTPVILLGYAASILCHLLINSVMM
;
A
#
# COMPACT_ATOMS: atom_id res chain seq x y z
N ASN A 1 -18.07 -9.43 -13.32
CA ASN A 1 -17.35 -10.73 -13.36
C ASN A 1 -16.12 -10.77 -12.45
N ILE A 2 -15.20 -9.79 -12.52
CA ILE A 2 -13.98 -9.76 -11.67
C ILE A 2 -14.29 -9.92 -10.17
N VAL A 3 -15.26 -9.16 -9.64
CA VAL A 3 -15.68 -9.25 -8.23
C VAL A 3 -16.14 -10.66 -7.85
N VAL A 4 -17.02 -11.26 -8.67
CA VAL A 4 -17.54 -12.62 -8.44
C VAL A 4 -16.41 -13.65 -8.48
N ALA A 5 -15.48 -13.52 -9.43
CA ALA A 5 -14.33 -14.42 -9.57
C ALA A 5 -13.39 -14.35 -8.37
N ALA A 6 -13.08 -13.14 -7.89
CA ALA A 6 -12.23 -12.92 -6.73
C ALA A 6 -12.84 -13.53 -5.45
N ASN A 7 -14.12 -13.25 -5.20
CA ASN A 7 -14.83 -13.75 -4.02
C ASN A 7 -14.99 -15.28 -4.04
N ALA A 8 -15.36 -15.86 -5.20
CA ALA A 8 -15.40 -17.31 -5.38
C ALA A 8 -14.01 -17.94 -5.21
N GLY A 9 -12.96 -17.30 -5.72
CA GLY A 9 -11.58 -17.74 -5.57
C GLY A 9 -11.10 -17.77 -4.13
N GLY A 10 -11.55 -16.82 -3.30
CA GLY A 10 -11.24 -16.76 -1.88
C GLY A 10 -11.96 -17.81 -1.04
N ALA A 11 -13.23 -18.08 -1.35
CA ALA A 11 -14.12 -18.85 -0.49
C ALA A 11 -13.69 -20.32 -0.24
N PHE A 12 -13.02 -20.97 -1.19
CA PHE A 12 -12.65 -22.40 -1.07
C PHE A 12 -11.27 -22.65 -0.45
N SER A 13 -10.55 -21.60 -0.07
CA SER A 13 -9.21 -21.70 0.50
C SER A 13 -9.20 -21.10 1.90
N PRO A 14 -8.58 -21.74 2.91
CA PRO A 14 -8.47 -21.18 4.25
C PRO A 14 -7.61 -19.91 4.33
N PHE A 15 -6.85 -19.59 3.28
CA PHE A 15 -6.09 -18.33 3.14
C PHE A 15 -6.68 -17.39 2.09
N GLY A 16 -7.75 -17.82 1.41
CA GLY A 16 -8.35 -17.05 0.33
C GLY A 16 -9.10 -15.80 0.81
N ASP A 17 -9.63 -15.83 2.03
CA ASP A 17 -10.33 -14.70 2.66
C ASP A 17 -10.10 -14.71 4.18
N ILE A 18 -10.25 -13.55 4.84
CA ILE A 18 -10.17 -13.43 6.30
C ILE A 18 -11.26 -14.28 6.96
N THR A 19 -12.44 -14.37 6.34
CA THR A 19 -13.55 -15.18 6.87
C THR A 19 -13.26 -16.68 6.88
N THR A 20 -12.64 -17.21 5.82
CA THR A 20 -12.23 -18.62 5.75
C THR A 20 -11.13 -18.92 6.77
N LEU A 21 -10.22 -17.97 6.97
CA LEU A 21 -9.18 -18.04 7.99
C LEU A 21 -9.78 -18.11 9.40
N MET A 22 -10.81 -17.31 9.71
CA MET A 22 -11.49 -17.31 11.02
C MET A 22 -12.16 -18.66 11.32
N VAL A 23 -12.82 -19.26 10.33
CA VAL A 23 -13.47 -20.57 10.48
C VAL A 23 -12.44 -21.67 10.71
N TRP A 24 -11.30 -21.62 10.00
CA TRP A 24 -10.20 -22.56 10.23
C TRP A 24 -9.57 -22.38 11.62
N GLN A 25 -9.27 -21.15 12.02
CA GLN A 25 -8.65 -20.83 13.32
C GLN A 25 -9.56 -21.17 14.51
N SER A 26 -10.87 -21.09 14.35
CA SER A 26 -11.83 -21.52 15.37
C SER A 26 -11.98 -23.05 15.48
N GLY A 27 -11.30 -23.81 14.60
CA GLY A 27 -11.30 -25.28 14.62
C GLY A 27 -12.59 -25.91 14.11
N LYS A 28 -13.49 -25.14 13.48
CA LYS A 28 -14.79 -25.66 12.98
C LYS A 28 -14.64 -26.46 11.67
N VAL A 29 -13.62 -26.15 10.88
CA VAL A 29 -13.33 -26.79 9.58
C VAL A 29 -11.83 -27.02 9.48
N GLY A 30 -11.40 -28.23 9.08
CA GLY A 30 -10.00 -28.54 8.87
C GLY A 30 -9.45 -27.94 7.58
N PHE A 31 -8.12 -27.78 7.50
CA PHE A 31 -7.45 -27.15 6.35
C PHE A 31 -7.86 -27.76 5.00
N PHE A 32 -7.90 -29.09 4.92
CA PHE A 32 -8.21 -29.80 3.66
C PHE A 32 -9.71 -29.82 3.34
N ASP A 33 -10.59 -29.63 4.34
CA ASP A 33 -12.03 -29.70 4.15
C ASP A 33 -12.55 -28.54 3.28
N PHE A 34 -11.87 -27.39 3.31
CA PHE A 34 -12.19 -26.23 2.45
C PHE A 34 -12.14 -26.58 0.95
N PHE A 35 -11.31 -27.54 0.53
CA PHE A 35 -11.27 -27.92 -0.89
C PHE A 35 -12.56 -28.64 -1.35
N HIS A 36 -13.40 -29.14 -0.44
CA HIS A 36 -14.70 -29.71 -0.80
C HIS A 36 -15.67 -28.65 -1.35
N ILE A 37 -15.50 -27.38 -0.97
CA ILE A 37 -16.32 -26.28 -1.51
C ILE A 37 -15.70 -25.62 -2.76
N PHE A 38 -14.61 -26.17 -3.31
CA PHE A 38 -14.04 -25.68 -4.58
C PHE A 38 -15.04 -25.71 -5.73
N LEU A 39 -15.71 -26.85 -5.96
CA LEU A 39 -16.69 -26.98 -7.04
C LEU A 39 -17.91 -26.06 -6.81
N PRO A 40 -18.52 -26.00 -5.61
CA PRO A 40 -19.56 -25.03 -5.31
C PRO A 40 -19.13 -23.57 -5.57
N ALA A 41 -17.95 -23.16 -5.11
CA ALA A 41 -17.44 -21.81 -5.34
C ALA A 41 -17.22 -21.55 -6.83
N LEU A 42 -16.66 -22.51 -7.56
CA LEU A 42 -16.50 -22.43 -9.01
C LEU A 42 -17.85 -22.25 -9.72
N VAL A 43 -18.90 -22.96 -9.29
CA VAL A 43 -20.27 -22.81 -9.82
C VAL A 43 -20.82 -21.41 -9.60
N SER A 44 -20.60 -20.80 -8.42
CA SER A 44 -21.05 -19.43 -8.15
C SER A 44 -20.47 -18.39 -9.10
N TRP A 45 -19.28 -18.67 -9.66
CA TRP A 45 -18.65 -17.82 -10.66
C TRP A 45 -19.03 -18.21 -12.10
N LEU A 46 -19.04 -19.51 -12.41
CA LEU A 46 -19.29 -20.00 -13.77
C LEU A 46 -20.67 -19.59 -14.29
N VAL A 47 -21.71 -19.68 -13.46
CA VAL A 47 -23.08 -19.31 -13.85
C VAL A 47 -23.16 -17.84 -14.29
N PRO A 48 -22.74 -16.84 -13.49
CA PRO A 48 -22.73 -15.46 -13.93
C PRO A 48 -21.71 -15.17 -15.02
N ALA A 49 -20.55 -15.83 -15.03
CA ALA A 49 -19.57 -15.66 -16.09
C ALA A 49 -20.13 -16.07 -17.46
N PHE A 50 -20.82 -17.21 -17.52
CA PHE A 50 -21.45 -17.71 -18.73
C PHE A 50 -22.55 -16.76 -19.24
N ALA A 51 -23.42 -16.29 -18.33
CA ALA A 51 -24.47 -15.34 -18.69
C ALA A 51 -23.92 -13.96 -19.11
N MET A 52 -22.87 -13.46 -18.45
CA MET A 52 -22.23 -12.19 -18.80
C MET A 52 -21.44 -12.25 -20.11
N MET A 53 -20.98 -13.44 -20.53
CA MET A 53 -20.17 -13.61 -21.74
C MET A 53 -20.83 -12.98 -22.99
N TRP A 54 -22.16 -13.02 -23.06
CA TRP A 54 -22.92 -12.53 -24.22
C TRP A 54 -23.10 -11.01 -24.21
N ALA A 55 -22.85 -10.35 -23.07
CA ALA A 55 -22.89 -8.91 -22.93
C ALA A 55 -21.53 -8.23 -23.11
N ILE A 56 -20.45 -9.00 -23.23
CA ILE A 56 -19.09 -8.46 -23.41
C ILE A 56 -18.82 -8.26 -24.91
N PRO A 57 -18.51 -7.02 -25.36
CA PRO A 57 -18.12 -6.77 -26.75
C PRO A 57 -16.86 -7.55 -27.12
N THR A 58 -16.79 -8.10 -28.33
CA THR A 58 -15.61 -8.82 -28.88
C THR A 58 -14.43 -7.90 -29.22
N LEU A 59 -14.33 -6.73 -28.58
CA LEU A 59 -13.24 -5.77 -28.78
C LEU A 59 -11.97 -6.33 -28.13
N LYS A 60 -10.93 -6.53 -28.95
CA LYS A 60 -9.60 -6.89 -28.43
C LYS A 60 -8.94 -5.61 -27.87
N PRO A 61 -8.62 -5.53 -26.57
CA PRO A 61 -7.90 -4.39 -26.04
C PRO A 61 -6.55 -4.26 -26.77
N ARG A 62 -6.14 -3.02 -27.02
CA ARG A 62 -4.85 -2.72 -27.67
C ARG A 62 -3.75 -3.30 -26.79
N ARG A 63 -2.95 -4.24 -27.33
CA ARG A 63 -1.82 -4.81 -26.58
C ARG A 63 -0.90 -3.67 -26.17
N VAL A 64 -0.73 -3.48 -24.87
CA VAL A 64 0.36 -2.69 -24.32
C VAL A 64 1.63 -3.50 -24.59
N SER A 65 2.34 -3.16 -25.66
CA SER A 65 3.58 -3.83 -26.05
C SER A 65 4.73 -3.26 -25.23
N GLY A 66 4.99 -3.85 -24.07
CA GLY A 66 6.23 -3.70 -23.32
C GLY A 66 6.65 -5.07 -22.82
N LYS A 67 7.93 -5.42 -22.94
CA LYS A 67 8.44 -6.59 -22.23
C LYS A 67 8.44 -6.22 -20.74
N VAL A 68 7.63 -6.91 -19.94
CA VAL A 68 7.72 -6.81 -18.49
C VAL A 68 8.98 -7.57 -18.09
N GLU A 69 10.06 -6.85 -17.83
CA GLU A 69 11.30 -7.44 -17.32
C GLU A 69 11.21 -7.53 -15.80
N LEU A 70 11.38 -8.75 -15.27
CA LEU A 70 11.41 -8.98 -13.84
C LEU A 70 12.70 -8.38 -13.28
N ARG A 71 12.55 -7.53 -12.27
CA ARG A 71 13.70 -6.96 -11.55
C ARG A 71 14.45 -8.05 -10.78
N PHE A 72 15.72 -7.80 -10.49
CA PHE A 72 16.54 -8.70 -9.70
C PHE A 72 15.85 -9.04 -8.37
N GLY A 73 15.75 -10.34 -8.09
CA GLY A 73 15.14 -10.86 -6.87
C GLY A 73 13.62 -11.04 -6.89
N ALA A 74 12.92 -10.66 -7.97
CA ALA A 74 11.48 -10.90 -8.09
C ALA A 74 11.11 -12.39 -7.93
N GLU A 75 11.83 -13.30 -8.57
CA GLU A 75 11.57 -14.75 -8.50
C GLU A 75 11.71 -15.31 -7.07
N MET A 76 12.78 -14.92 -6.38
CA MET A 76 12.99 -15.32 -4.99
C MET A 76 11.96 -14.68 -4.05
N MET A 77 11.52 -13.45 -4.32
CA MET A 77 10.45 -12.82 -3.55
C MET A 77 9.13 -13.59 -3.68
N CYS A 78 8.79 -14.05 -4.90
CA CYS A 78 7.65 -14.95 -5.12
C CYS A 78 7.82 -16.27 -4.38
N PHE A 79 9.00 -16.88 -4.41
CA PHE A 79 9.29 -18.10 -3.65
C PHE A 79 9.11 -17.90 -2.15
N LEU A 80 9.66 -16.84 -1.57
CA LEU A 80 9.53 -16.54 -0.15
C LEU A 80 8.08 -16.24 0.24
N PHE A 81 7.28 -15.65 -0.67
CA PHE A 81 5.86 -15.40 -0.42
C PHE A 81 5.09 -16.73 -0.31
N LEU A 82 5.34 -17.66 -1.24
CA LEU A 82 4.76 -19.01 -1.17
C LEU A 82 5.24 -19.76 0.08
N ALA A 83 6.52 -19.64 0.43
CA ALA A 83 7.08 -20.24 1.63
C ALA A 83 6.42 -19.70 2.92
N ALA A 84 6.09 -18.40 2.98
CA ALA A 84 5.37 -17.81 4.11
C ALA A 84 4.01 -18.46 4.35
N ILE A 85 3.25 -18.74 3.27
CA ILE A 85 1.97 -19.45 3.35
C ILE A 85 2.19 -20.88 3.88
N VAL A 86 3.21 -21.58 3.38
CA VAL A 86 3.56 -22.92 3.86
C VAL A 86 3.91 -22.90 5.36
N PHE A 87 4.71 -21.92 5.82
CA PHE A 87 5.03 -21.77 7.23
C PHE A 87 3.78 -21.51 8.08
N ALA A 88 2.84 -20.69 7.62
CA ALA A 88 1.57 -20.47 8.31
C ALA A 88 0.79 -21.78 8.54
N VAL A 89 0.71 -22.63 7.51
CA VAL A 89 0.05 -23.95 7.61
C VAL A 89 0.82 -24.88 8.55
N CYS A 90 2.14 -24.97 8.37
CA CYS A 90 2.97 -25.89 9.15
C CYS A 90 3.02 -25.52 10.63
N PHE A 91 3.13 -24.23 10.97
CA PHE A 91 3.17 -23.77 12.36
C PHE A 91 1.85 -24.08 13.07
N HIS A 92 0.72 -23.93 12.39
CA HIS A 92 -0.57 -24.26 12.95
C HIS A 92 -0.76 -25.77 13.13
N ASN A 93 -0.51 -26.55 12.08
CA ASN A 93 -0.82 -27.97 12.09
C ASN A 93 0.18 -28.83 12.88
N PHE A 94 1.47 -28.46 12.88
CA PHE A 94 2.52 -29.28 13.51
C PHE A 94 3.08 -28.69 14.80
N LEU A 95 3.07 -27.35 14.95
CA LEU A 95 3.59 -26.68 16.16
C LEU A 95 2.48 -26.16 17.08
N HIS A 96 1.20 -26.26 16.68
CA HIS A 96 0.06 -25.73 17.40
C HIS A 96 0.15 -24.23 17.72
N LEU A 97 0.87 -23.48 16.88
CA LEU A 97 0.99 -22.04 16.98
C LEU A 97 -0.07 -21.33 16.12
N PRO A 98 -0.43 -20.07 16.42
CA PRO A 98 -1.28 -19.29 15.54
C PRO A 98 -0.66 -19.16 14.13
N PRO A 99 -1.46 -19.27 13.04
CA PRO A 99 -0.94 -19.12 11.67
C PRO A 99 -0.18 -17.81 11.43
N ALA A 100 -0.58 -16.75 12.15
CA ALA A 100 0.09 -15.45 12.13
C ALA A 100 1.59 -15.53 12.47
N MET A 101 1.99 -16.45 13.36
CA MET A 101 3.41 -16.64 13.71
C MET A 101 4.21 -17.18 12.52
N GLY A 102 3.63 -18.11 11.74
CA GLY A 102 4.27 -18.63 10.52
C GLY A 102 4.37 -17.57 9.42
N MET A 103 3.33 -16.74 9.27
CA MET A 103 3.35 -15.58 8.36
C MET A 103 4.43 -14.55 8.76
N MET A 104 4.56 -14.24 10.04
CA MET A 104 5.59 -13.32 10.56
C MET A 104 7.00 -13.88 10.38
N PHE A 105 7.18 -15.20 10.56
CA PHE A 105 8.43 -15.85 10.24
C PHE A 105 8.78 -15.72 8.76
N GLY A 106 7.82 -15.97 7.87
CA GLY A 106 7.97 -15.72 6.43
C GLY A 106 8.34 -14.27 6.14
N LEU A 107 7.66 -13.31 6.75
CA LEU A 107 7.93 -11.87 6.60
C LEU A 107 9.35 -11.49 7.05
N ALA A 108 9.87 -12.10 8.11
CA ALA A 108 11.25 -11.90 8.54
C ALA A 108 12.26 -12.38 7.47
N LEU A 109 11.99 -13.53 6.82
CA LEU A 109 12.81 -14.02 5.69
C LEU A 109 12.73 -13.08 4.48
N HIS A 110 11.54 -12.54 4.19
CA HIS A 110 11.35 -11.48 3.18
C HIS A 110 12.19 -10.25 3.52
N GLY A 111 12.20 -9.81 4.78
CA GLY A 111 13.01 -8.68 5.23
C GLY A 111 14.50 -8.92 5.01
N PHE A 112 15.02 -10.10 5.37
CA PHE A 112 16.41 -10.46 5.13
C PHE A 112 16.76 -10.50 3.64
N TYR A 113 15.89 -11.06 2.81
CA TYR A 113 16.11 -11.09 1.37
C TYR A 113 15.98 -9.71 0.73
N SER A 114 15.03 -8.89 1.18
CA SER A 114 14.90 -7.49 0.78
C SER A 114 16.19 -6.73 1.07
N TYR A 115 16.78 -6.92 2.25
CA TYR A 115 18.09 -6.34 2.58
C TYR A 115 19.21 -6.83 1.63
N ARG A 116 19.20 -8.11 1.23
CA ARG A 116 20.13 -8.62 0.21
C ARG A 116 19.91 -7.98 -1.17
N VAL A 117 18.67 -7.76 -1.58
CA VAL A 117 18.36 -7.05 -2.84
C VAL A 117 18.89 -5.62 -2.76
N GLN A 118 18.70 -4.94 -1.62
CA GLN A 118 19.27 -3.63 -1.36
C GLN A 118 20.82 -3.65 -1.43
N LEU A 119 21.48 -4.64 -0.84
CA LEU A 119 22.93 -4.89 -0.98
C LEU A 119 23.36 -5.01 -2.44
N HIS A 120 22.68 -5.85 -3.21
CA HIS A 120 23.00 -6.10 -4.63
C HIS A 120 22.78 -4.87 -5.50
N GLU A 121 21.76 -4.06 -5.17
CA GLU A 121 21.48 -2.80 -5.83
C GLU A 121 22.45 -1.66 -5.43
N GLY A 122 23.33 -1.89 -4.44
CA GLY A 122 24.35 -0.94 -3.99
C GLY A 122 23.88 0.04 -2.91
N ARG A 123 22.89 -0.32 -2.10
CA ARG A 123 22.25 0.56 -1.09
C ARG A 123 22.91 0.66 0.29
N PRO A 124 23.66 -0.31 0.86
CA PRO A 124 24.12 -0.19 2.23
C PRO A 124 25.44 0.57 2.28
N GLY A 125 25.37 1.79 2.81
CA GLY A 125 26.54 2.64 3.07
C GLY A 125 26.70 3.82 2.11
N ARG A 126 25.75 4.06 1.20
CA ARG A 126 25.69 5.27 0.36
C ARG A 126 24.42 6.06 0.70
N TYR A 127 24.58 7.37 0.86
CA TYR A 127 23.50 8.32 1.15
C TYR A 127 22.31 8.08 0.21
N GLU A 128 21.24 7.48 0.72
CA GLU A 128 19.96 7.41 0.01
C GLU A 128 19.40 8.82 0.01
N GLY A 129 19.54 9.58 -1.07
CA GLY A 129 18.82 10.84 -1.25
C GLY A 129 17.31 10.65 -1.19
N ILE A 130 16.56 11.74 -1.10
CA ILE A 130 15.09 11.65 -1.19
C ILE A 130 14.73 11.11 -2.58
N LEU A 131 13.84 10.11 -2.63
CA LEU A 131 13.56 9.27 -3.80
C LEU A 131 14.73 8.39 -4.27
N GLY A 132 15.59 7.91 -3.36
CA GLY A 132 16.63 6.94 -3.73
C GLY A 132 17.70 7.49 -4.67
N ALA A 133 17.79 8.83 -4.79
CA ALA A 133 18.86 9.51 -5.51
C ALA A 133 20.18 9.22 -4.78
N VAL A 134 21.01 8.35 -5.35
CA VAL A 134 22.24 7.92 -4.70
C VAL A 134 23.23 9.07 -4.82
N SER A 135 23.69 9.62 -3.70
CA SER A 135 24.84 10.53 -3.75
C SER A 135 26.13 9.73 -3.82
N ASP A 136 26.70 9.63 -5.02
CA ASP A 136 28.08 9.16 -5.23
C ASP A 136 29.13 10.21 -4.83
N GLY A 137 28.72 11.39 -4.34
CA GLY A 137 29.62 12.44 -3.89
C GLY A 137 30.18 12.16 -2.48
N PRO A 138 31.50 12.30 -2.25
CA PRO A 138 32.11 12.03 -0.96
C PRO A 138 31.56 13.01 0.09
N HIS A 139 31.08 12.50 1.22
CA HIS A 139 30.59 13.30 2.36
C HIS A 139 31.58 14.36 2.87
N SER A 140 32.87 14.24 2.56
CA SER A 140 33.88 15.26 2.81
C SER A 140 33.57 16.57 2.08
N PHE A 141 33.03 16.51 0.86
CA PHE A 141 32.70 17.67 0.04
C PHE A 141 31.60 18.54 0.67
N ILE A 142 30.57 17.92 1.25
CA ILE A 142 29.43 18.63 1.86
C ILE A 142 29.83 19.23 3.22
N ARG A 143 30.75 18.58 3.94
CA ARG A 143 31.24 19.03 5.25
C ARG A 143 32.19 20.23 5.12
N GLU A 144 33.08 20.22 4.14
CA GLU A 144 33.99 21.35 3.86
C GLU A 144 33.24 22.65 3.52
N VAL A 145 32.08 22.57 2.85
CA VAL A 145 31.21 23.73 2.55
C VAL A 145 30.63 24.38 3.82
N SER A 146 30.35 23.59 4.85
CA SER A 146 29.72 24.07 6.08
C SER A 146 30.69 24.82 7.00
N ASP A 147 31.99 24.56 6.87
CA ASP A 147 33.00 24.91 7.87
C ASP A 147 33.85 26.15 7.51
N SER A 148 33.80 26.70 6.27
CA SER A 148 34.51 27.96 5.96
C SER A 148 33.93 28.79 4.79
N ASP A 149 33.97 30.13 4.95
CA ASP A 149 33.59 31.09 3.89
C ASP A 149 34.49 31.00 2.64
N GLU A 150 35.78 30.68 2.80
CA GLU A 150 36.71 30.48 1.67
C GLU A 150 36.39 29.21 0.86
N ALA A 151 35.78 28.19 1.48
CA ALA A 151 35.32 26.99 0.78
C ALA A 151 34.08 27.27 -0.07
N LEU A 152 33.20 28.19 0.34
CA LEU A 152 32.02 28.60 -0.44
C LEU A 152 32.40 29.15 -1.81
N GLU A 153 33.40 30.05 -1.83
CA GLU A 153 33.87 30.71 -3.05
C GLU A 153 34.48 29.68 -4.01
N GLN A 154 35.26 28.72 -3.51
CA GLN A 154 35.83 27.66 -4.36
C GLN A 154 34.78 26.64 -4.84
N ILE A 155 33.78 26.32 -4.03
CA ILE A 155 32.87 25.21 -4.27
C ILE A 155 31.67 25.63 -5.11
N VAL A 156 31.13 26.83 -4.89
CA VAL A 156 30.04 27.35 -5.72
C VAL A 156 30.59 27.72 -7.09
N ASP A 157 31.66 28.52 -7.20
CA ASP A 157 32.12 29.01 -8.50
C ASP A 157 32.88 27.98 -9.36
N ARG A 158 33.51 26.95 -8.76
CA ARG A 158 34.22 25.89 -9.51
C ARG A 158 33.51 24.54 -9.52
N GLY A 159 32.37 24.42 -8.84
CA GLY A 159 31.63 23.16 -8.72
C GLY A 159 30.91 22.75 -10.00
N CYS A 160 30.95 21.46 -10.35
CA CYS A 160 30.14 20.88 -11.43
C CYS A 160 28.69 20.56 -11.01
N VAL A 161 28.30 20.90 -9.78
CA VAL A 161 26.96 20.65 -9.23
C VAL A 161 26.21 21.98 -9.19
N PRO A 162 24.96 22.06 -9.72
CA PRO A 162 24.12 23.24 -9.58
C PRO A 162 23.98 23.68 -8.12
N ALA A 163 24.39 24.91 -7.80
CA ALA A 163 24.40 25.42 -6.44
C ALA A 163 24.20 26.94 -6.39
N PHE A 164 23.58 27.41 -5.31
CA PHE A 164 23.54 28.81 -4.93
C PHE A 164 23.70 28.97 -3.41
N ALA A 165 24.02 30.19 -2.97
CA ALA A 165 24.14 30.53 -1.56
C ALA A 165 23.34 31.80 -1.24
N ILE A 166 22.79 31.86 -0.03
CA ILE A 166 22.12 33.03 0.54
C ILE A 166 22.75 33.44 1.86
N ASP A 167 22.70 34.72 2.18
CA ASP A 167 23.07 35.24 3.50
C ASP A 167 21.90 35.18 4.50
N LYS A 168 22.16 35.59 5.74
CA LYS A 168 21.15 35.72 6.81
C LYS A 168 19.98 36.67 6.50
N ASN A 169 20.08 37.49 5.45
CA ASN A 169 19.03 38.39 5.01
C ASN A 169 18.27 37.84 3.80
N HIS A 170 18.43 36.54 3.50
CA HIS A 170 17.85 35.86 2.33
C HIS A 170 18.28 36.48 1.01
N THR A 171 19.46 37.09 0.98
CA THR A 171 20.02 37.70 -0.23
C THR A 171 20.98 36.72 -0.89
N VAL A 172 20.79 36.47 -2.18
CA VAL A 172 21.66 35.60 -2.96
C VAL A 172 23.06 36.19 -3.05
N THR A 173 24.03 35.45 -2.54
CA THR A 173 25.45 35.84 -2.57
C THR A 173 26.19 35.17 -3.72
N HIS A 174 25.81 33.94 -4.07
CA HIS A 174 26.47 33.16 -5.13
C HIS A 174 25.46 32.41 -5.97
N TRP A 175 25.74 32.28 -7.27
CA TRP A 175 24.94 31.53 -8.23
C TRP A 175 25.83 30.96 -9.33
N ASN A 176 26.03 29.64 -9.34
CA ASN A 176 27.06 29.06 -10.21
C ASN A 176 26.61 28.77 -11.64
N THR A 177 27.60 28.49 -12.50
CA THR A 177 27.36 28.21 -13.92
C THR A 177 26.50 26.96 -14.11
N ALA A 178 26.71 25.90 -13.32
CA ALA A 178 25.90 24.69 -13.42
C ALA A 178 24.40 24.94 -13.12
N LEU A 179 24.10 25.85 -12.19
CA LEU A 179 22.73 26.24 -11.88
C LEU A 179 22.12 27.15 -12.94
N LYS A 180 22.92 28.05 -13.52
CA LYS A 180 22.52 28.80 -14.72
C LYS A 180 22.14 27.85 -15.87
N ASP A 181 22.94 26.82 -16.12
CA ASP A 181 22.67 25.86 -17.19
C ASP A 181 21.39 25.04 -16.93
N LEU A 182 21.13 24.71 -15.66
CA LEU A 182 19.91 23.99 -15.27
C LEU A 182 18.65 24.85 -15.37
N THR A 183 18.70 26.10 -14.89
CA THR A 183 17.52 26.98 -14.73
C THR A 183 17.32 27.95 -15.88
N GLY A 184 18.37 28.25 -16.64
CA GLY A 184 18.39 29.29 -17.67
C GLY A 184 18.52 30.72 -17.13
N ILE A 185 18.63 30.93 -15.82
CA ILE A 185 18.70 32.26 -15.21
C ILE A 185 20.15 32.69 -14.99
N SER A 186 20.49 33.91 -15.43
CA SER A 186 21.83 34.47 -15.28
C SER A 186 22.09 34.93 -13.83
N PRO A 187 23.32 34.73 -13.31
CA PRO A 187 23.69 35.20 -11.96
C PRO A 187 23.42 36.69 -11.74
N GLU A 188 23.65 37.51 -12.77
CA GLU A 188 23.47 38.97 -12.75
C GLU A 188 22.03 39.42 -12.41
N ASP A 189 21.04 38.57 -12.68
CA ASP A 189 19.63 38.86 -12.42
C ASP A 189 19.21 38.53 -10.97
N LEU A 190 20.00 37.71 -10.26
CA LEU A 190 19.63 37.14 -8.97
C LEU A 190 20.58 37.53 -7.83
N ILE A 191 21.88 37.65 -8.08
CA ILE A 191 22.86 38.04 -7.06
C ILE A 191 22.50 39.42 -6.49
N GLY A 192 22.47 39.54 -5.17
CA GLY A 192 22.04 40.74 -4.46
C GLY A 192 20.52 40.91 -4.35
N SER A 193 19.74 39.93 -4.78
CA SER A 193 18.28 39.90 -4.62
C SER A 193 17.82 38.77 -3.69
N SER A 194 16.55 38.77 -3.30
CA SER A 194 15.87 37.69 -2.56
C SER A 194 14.94 36.85 -3.46
N LYS A 195 15.27 36.76 -4.75
CA LYS A 195 14.41 36.14 -5.78
C LYS A 195 14.83 34.72 -6.19
N HIS A 196 15.63 34.04 -5.38
CA HIS A 196 16.11 32.66 -5.61
C HIS A 196 15.00 31.62 -5.79
N TRP A 197 13.77 31.91 -5.35
CA TRP A 197 12.60 31.04 -5.54
C TRP A 197 12.04 31.06 -6.98
N THR A 198 12.32 32.11 -7.76
CA THR A 198 11.71 32.35 -9.09
C THR A 198 11.95 31.29 -10.17
N PRO A 199 13.09 30.55 -10.22
CA PRO A 199 13.24 29.45 -11.18
C PRO A 199 12.32 28.25 -10.87
N PHE A 200 11.84 28.14 -9.63
CA PHE A 200 11.16 26.94 -9.13
C PHE A 200 9.66 27.16 -8.95
N TYR A 201 9.25 28.38 -8.61
CA TYR A 201 7.87 28.69 -8.24
C TYR A 201 7.34 29.95 -8.94
N LYS A 202 6.03 29.98 -9.20
CA LYS A 202 5.35 31.12 -9.84
C LYS A 202 5.02 32.25 -8.85
N GLU A 203 4.89 31.90 -7.58
CA GLU A 203 4.55 32.80 -6.50
C GLU A 203 5.68 32.80 -5.48
N GLU A 204 5.87 33.95 -4.82
CA GLU A 204 6.90 34.15 -3.82
C GLU A 204 6.69 33.21 -2.64
N ARG A 205 7.74 32.46 -2.28
CA ARG A 205 7.75 31.59 -1.12
C ARG A 205 9.17 31.29 -0.65
N ALA A 206 9.28 31.01 0.64
CA ALA A 206 10.48 30.42 1.23
C ALA A 206 10.76 29.03 0.61
N ILE A 207 12.03 28.79 0.31
CA ILE A 207 12.56 27.49 -0.13
C ILE A 207 13.50 26.91 0.94
N LEU A 208 14.16 25.77 0.69
CA LEU A 208 14.89 25.08 1.75
C LEU A 208 16.01 25.94 2.36
N ALA A 209 16.77 26.66 1.53
CA ALA A 209 17.80 27.58 2.00
C ALA A 209 17.26 28.58 3.03
N ASP A 210 16.09 29.18 2.77
CA ASP A 210 15.45 30.12 3.69
C ASP A 210 15.09 29.45 5.01
N MET A 211 14.53 28.23 4.94
CA MET A 211 14.15 27.46 6.13
C MET A 211 15.35 27.07 6.98
N VAL A 212 16.52 26.84 6.36
CA VAL A 212 17.77 26.58 7.07
C VAL A 212 18.28 27.85 7.76
N VAL A 213 18.27 28.99 7.08
CA VAL A 213 18.67 30.30 7.66
C VAL A 213 17.77 30.66 8.84
N ASP A 214 16.45 30.52 8.67
CA ASP A 214 15.44 30.81 9.68
C ASP A 214 15.35 29.75 10.79
N GLN A 215 16.09 28.65 10.65
CA GLN A 215 16.07 27.49 11.56
C GLN A 215 14.64 26.97 11.81
N VAL A 216 13.82 26.96 10.76
CA VAL A 216 12.42 26.50 10.81
C VAL A 216 12.39 25.04 11.22
N PRO A 217 11.59 24.64 12.21
CA PRO A 217 11.44 23.24 12.59
C PRO A 217 10.95 22.37 11.43
N ILE A 218 11.45 21.14 11.34
CA ILE A 218 11.14 20.23 10.24
C ILE A 218 9.64 19.99 10.05
N GLU A 219 8.85 19.97 11.13
CA GLU A 219 7.40 19.76 11.04
C GLU A 219 6.68 20.90 10.31
N GLU A 220 7.23 22.11 10.38
CA GLU A 220 6.70 23.28 9.69
C GLU A 220 7.22 23.36 8.24
N ALA A 221 8.51 23.07 8.04
CA ALA A 221 9.10 22.94 6.71
C ALA A 221 8.41 21.84 5.87
N ALA A 222 8.08 20.71 6.47
CA ALA A 222 7.45 19.57 5.80
C ALA A 222 6.07 19.89 5.19
N LYS A 223 5.34 20.88 5.73
CA LYS A 223 4.05 21.34 5.18
C LYS A 223 4.21 21.92 3.77
N HIS A 224 5.34 22.56 3.51
CA HIS A 224 5.67 23.24 2.27
C HIS A 224 6.15 22.30 1.15
N TYR A 225 6.53 21.08 1.52
CA TYR A 225 7.04 20.04 0.63
C TYR A 225 6.18 18.76 0.65
N HIS A 226 4.94 18.85 1.17
CA HIS A 226 3.98 17.73 1.20
C HIS A 226 4.57 16.40 1.74
N GLY A 227 5.42 16.49 2.77
CA GLY A 227 6.09 15.33 3.36
C GLY A 227 7.25 14.74 2.55
N GLN A 228 7.74 15.46 1.53
CA GLN A 228 8.91 15.11 0.72
C GLN A 228 10.19 15.86 1.16
N LEU A 229 10.34 16.06 2.47
CA LEU A 229 11.47 16.73 3.12
C LEU A 229 11.95 15.89 4.32
N ARG A 230 13.25 15.93 4.63
CA ARG A 230 13.84 15.29 5.82
C ARG A 230 15.08 16.04 6.31
N GLU A 231 15.50 15.76 7.54
CA GLU A 231 16.83 16.12 8.03
C GLU A 231 17.93 15.32 7.34
N ASN A 232 19.05 15.98 7.06
CA ASN A 232 20.25 15.37 6.51
C ASN A 232 20.97 14.58 7.62
N ALA A 233 21.14 13.28 7.42
CA ALA A 233 21.69 12.37 8.44
C ALA A 233 23.18 12.60 8.78
N GLY A 234 23.86 13.56 8.15
CA GLY A 234 25.28 13.86 8.36
C GLY A 234 25.61 15.28 8.82
N ILE A 235 24.67 16.24 8.75
CA ILE A 235 24.92 17.65 9.06
C ILE A 235 23.74 18.21 9.86
N GLU A 236 24.04 18.83 11.00
CA GLU A 236 23.05 19.40 11.90
C GLU A 236 22.38 20.64 11.27
N GLN A 237 21.04 20.71 11.36
CA GLN A 237 20.20 21.76 10.75
C GLN A 237 20.32 21.85 9.21
N ALA A 238 20.69 20.74 8.54
CA ALA A 238 20.61 20.62 7.10
C ALA A 238 19.36 19.82 6.68
N TYR A 239 18.75 20.22 5.58
CA TYR A 239 17.53 19.61 5.05
C TYR A 239 17.73 19.12 3.63
N ASP A 240 17.14 17.95 3.34
CA ASP A 240 16.94 17.50 1.97
C ASP A 240 15.47 17.67 1.59
N ALA A 241 15.19 17.98 0.31
CA ALA A 241 13.86 17.84 -0.29
C ALA A 241 13.92 17.23 -1.69
N VAL A 242 12.77 16.80 -2.20
CA VAL A 242 12.61 16.49 -3.62
C VAL A 242 11.32 17.12 -4.13
N SER A 243 11.33 17.57 -5.38
CA SER A 243 10.11 18.04 -6.04
C SER A 243 10.22 17.96 -7.57
N TYR A 244 9.06 17.98 -8.23
CA TYR A 244 8.95 17.99 -9.68
C TYR A 244 8.67 19.41 -10.19
N PHE A 245 9.49 19.87 -11.13
CA PHE A 245 9.40 21.21 -11.71
C PHE A 245 9.06 21.12 -13.19
N PRO A 246 7.79 21.35 -13.58
CA PRO A 246 7.37 21.29 -14.97
C PRO A 246 7.93 22.44 -15.82
N ASN A 247 8.43 23.51 -15.18
CA ASN A 247 8.94 24.71 -15.82
C ASN A 247 10.45 24.68 -16.10
N ILE A 248 11.16 23.62 -15.67
CA ILE A 248 12.60 23.45 -15.90
C ILE A 248 12.80 22.43 -17.02
N GLY A 249 13.25 22.88 -18.20
CA GLY A 249 13.39 22.05 -19.40
C GLY A 249 12.06 21.42 -19.84
N ASP A 250 12.08 20.10 -20.12
CA ASP A 250 10.88 19.29 -20.42
C ASP A 250 10.13 18.79 -19.16
N GLY A 251 10.46 19.35 -17.99
CA GLY A 251 9.97 18.92 -16.69
C GLY A 251 10.92 17.94 -15.99
N LYS A 252 11.52 18.36 -14.88
CA LYS A 252 12.56 17.59 -14.17
C LYS A 252 12.19 17.30 -12.72
N TRP A 253 12.58 16.12 -12.25
CA TRP A 253 12.62 15.81 -10.82
C TRP A 253 13.96 16.26 -10.26
N LEU A 254 13.92 17.10 -9.24
CA LEU A 254 15.12 17.66 -8.62
C LEU A 254 15.14 17.32 -7.13
N THR A 255 16.31 16.88 -6.65
CA THR A 255 16.63 16.83 -5.22
C THR A 255 17.38 18.08 -4.81
N PHE A 256 17.04 18.60 -3.64
CA PHE A 256 17.65 19.78 -3.02
C PHE A 256 18.28 19.34 -1.71
N THR A 257 19.48 19.84 -1.44
CA THR A 257 20.12 19.72 -0.14
C THR A 257 20.55 21.10 0.29
N ALA A 258 19.91 21.62 1.33
CA ALA A 258 20.25 22.91 1.94
C ALA A 258 21.09 22.68 3.20
N LEU A 259 22.20 23.42 3.28
CA LEU A 259 23.22 23.31 4.31
C LEU A 259 23.41 24.68 4.98
N PRO A 260 23.49 24.75 6.32
CA PRO A 260 23.78 25.99 7.00
C PRO A 260 25.25 26.39 6.77
N VAL A 261 25.48 27.68 6.56
CA VAL A 261 26.81 28.29 6.65
C VAL A 261 26.93 28.86 8.04
N ARG A 262 28.02 28.54 8.75
CA ARG A 262 28.24 28.95 10.14
C ARG A 262 29.46 29.84 10.28
N ASN A 263 29.41 30.78 11.22
CA ASN A 263 30.59 31.50 11.66
C ASN A 263 31.43 30.66 12.66
N ASP A 264 32.59 31.16 13.06
CA ASP A 264 33.47 30.53 14.06
C ASP A 264 32.81 30.31 15.44
N GLU A 265 31.70 31.01 15.73
CA GLU A 265 30.93 30.89 16.97
C GLU A 265 29.83 29.81 16.86
N GLY A 266 29.59 29.26 15.67
CA GLY A 266 28.59 28.23 15.38
C GLY A 266 27.21 28.75 14.95
N ASP A 267 27.04 30.08 14.89
CA ASP A 267 25.78 30.71 14.46
C ASP A 267 25.60 30.59 12.95
N VAL A 268 24.36 30.35 12.53
CA VAL A 268 23.97 30.29 11.11
C VAL A 268 24.02 31.71 10.52
N VAL A 269 24.92 31.94 9.57
CA VAL A 269 25.11 33.23 8.87
C VAL A 269 24.60 33.21 7.44
N GLY A 270 24.19 32.05 6.95
CA GLY A 270 23.65 31.86 5.60
C GLY A 270 23.32 30.39 5.34
N ALA A 271 23.01 30.08 4.09
CA ALA A 271 22.81 28.70 3.65
C ALA A 271 23.29 28.48 2.20
N VAL A 272 23.72 27.27 1.90
CA VAL A 272 24.00 26.79 0.55
C VAL A 272 22.97 25.76 0.18
N GLU A 273 22.40 25.87 -1.02
CA GLU A 273 21.50 24.86 -1.55
C GLU A 273 22.08 24.23 -2.82
N LEU A 274 22.23 22.91 -2.77
CA LEU A 274 22.71 22.07 -3.86
C LEU A 274 21.53 21.42 -4.56
N ILE A 275 21.55 21.42 -5.88
CA ILE A 275 20.45 20.91 -6.70
C ILE A 275 20.96 19.83 -7.63
N ARG A 276 20.25 18.71 -7.68
CA ARG A 276 20.59 17.58 -8.57
C ARG A 276 19.35 17.06 -9.26
N GLU A 277 19.50 16.72 -10.54
CA GLU A 277 18.48 16.00 -11.29
C GLU A 277 18.43 14.53 -10.89
N VAL A 278 17.21 14.02 -10.66
CA VAL A 278 16.98 12.60 -10.37
C VAL A 278 16.89 11.83 -11.69
N SER A 279 17.78 10.87 -11.88
CA SER A 279 17.73 10.00 -13.06
C SER A 279 16.45 9.15 -13.09
N GLU A 280 16.02 8.71 -14.28
CA GLU A 280 14.84 7.83 -14.42
C GLU A 280 14.97 6.51 -13.64
N PHE A 281 16.20 6.00 -13.53
CA PHE A 281 16.54 4.80 -12.77
C PHE A 281 16.39 4.99 -11.25
N GLU A 282 16.73 6.16 -10.71
CA GLU A 282 16.56 6.49 -9.29
C GLU A 282 15.07 6.65 -8.93
N ARG A 283 14.27 7.26 -9.81
CA ARG A 283 12.80 7.35 -9.65
C ARG A 283 12.12 5.99 -9.53
N GLU A 284 12.63 5.01 -10.26
CA GLU A 284 12.12 3.64 -10.24
C GLU A 284 12.58 2.82 -9.02
N ARG A 285 13.76 3.13 -8.47
CA ARG A 285 14.36 2.46 -7.29
C ARG A 285 13.80 2.95 -5.96
N ALA A 286 13.44 4.23 -5.86
CA ALA A 286 12.79 4.86 -4.71
C ALA A 286 11.56 4.12 -4.17
N ARG A 287 10.90 3.35 -5.04
CA ARG A 287 9.62 2.71 -4.77
C ARG A 287 9.72 1.40 -3.98
N PHE A 288 10.90 0.80 -3.85
CA PHE A 288 11.03 -0.52 -3.21
C PHE A 288 11.73 -0.42 -1.85
N ASP A 289 10.94 -0.11 -0.82
CA ASP A 289 11.29 -0.31 0.58
C ASP A 289 10.11 -1.02 1.29
N LEU A 290 10.31 -2.32 1.53
CA LEU A 290 9.32 -3.19 2.15
C LEU A 290 8.94 -2.69 3.56
N MET A 291 9.93 -2.25 4.36
CA MET A 291 9.68 -1.82 5.74
C MET A 291 8.92 -0.50 5.80
N ARG A 292 9.20 0.42 4.87
CA ARG A 292 8.43 1.67 4.73
C ARG A 292 7.01 1.45 4.23
N THR A 293 6.76 0.38 3.48
CA THR A 293 5.41 -0.02 3.06
C THR A 293 4.65 -0.65 4.22
N ILE A 294 5.30 -1.52 5.02
CA ILE A 294 4.72 -2.12 6.22
C ILE A 294 4.43 -1.07 7.30
N SER A 295 5.30 -0.08 7.51
CA SER A 295 5.08 0.97 8.51
C SER A 295 3.88 1.88 8.20
N ARG A 296 3.45 1.89 6.92
CA ARG A 296 2.23 2.54 6.45
C ARG A 296 1.02 1.59 6.44
N ALA A 297 1.07 0.49 7.20
CA ALA A 297 -0.06 -0.41 7.36
C ALA A 297 -1.36 0.37 7.64
N GLU A 298 -2.46 -0.07 7.04
CA GLU A 298 -3.76 0.60 7.08
C GLU A 298 -4.40 0.51 8.48
N TRP A 299 -3.92 1.33 9.41
CA TRP A 299 -4.46 1.42 10.78
C TRP A 299 -5.95 1.76 10.78
N ASP A 300 -6.41 2.60 9.86
CA ASP A 300 -7.82 2.98 9.71
C ASP A 300 -8.70 1.76 9.41
N THR A 301 -8.27 0.90 8.47
CA THR A 301 -8.96 -0.34 8.10
C THR A 301 -9.00 -1.33 9.28
N LEU A 302 -7.89 -1.48 10.01
CA LEU A 302 -7.82 -2.36 11.18
C LEU A 302 -8.73 -1.89 12.33
N LEU A 303 -8.72 -0.58 12.62
CA LEU A 303 -9.55 0.02 13.67
C LEU A 303 -11.04 -0.10 13.33
N PHE A 304 -11.41 0.03 12.06
CA PHE A 304 -12.78 -0.21 11.59
C PHE A 304 -13.24 -1.63 11.93
N PHE A 305 -12.49 -2.66 11.52
CA PHE A 305 -12.86 -4.05 11.80
C PHE A 305 -12.87 -4.36 13.29
N TYR A 306 -11.90 -3.84 14.05
CA TYR A 306 -11.86 -3.98 15.50
C TYR A 306 -13.10 -3.39 16.17
N GLY A 307 -13.51 -2.17 15.78
CA GLY A 307 -14.71 -1.52 16.32
C GLY A 307 -16.00 -2.30 16.04
N VAL A 308 -16.14 -2.86 14.83
CA VAL A 308 -17.32 -3.68 14.48
C VAL A 308 -17.33 -5.00 15.25
N ILE A 309 -16.20 -5.70 15.33
CA ILE A 309 -16.06 -6.96 16.08
C ILE A 309 -16.37 -6.75 17.56
N LEU A 310 -15.86 -5.67 18.18
CA LEU A 310 -16.19 -5.32 19.56
C LEU A 310 -17.68 -5.05 19.75
N SER A 311 -18.33 -4.37 18.79
CA SER A 311 -19.77 -4.09 18.85
C SER A 311 -20.59 -5.38 18.81
N VAL A 312 -20.23 -6.32 17.93
CA VAL A 312 -20.86 -7.65 17.86
C VAL A 312 -20.59 -8.46 19.14
N GLY A 313 -19.37 -8.40 19.68
CA GLY A 313 -19.03 -9.00 20.97
C GLY A 313 -19.84 -8.43 22.13
N GLY A 314 -20.12 -7.12 22.11
CA GLY A 314 -21.04 -6.47 23.04
C GLY A 314 -22.46 -7.02 22.95
N LEU A 315 -23.00 -7.21 21.74
CA LEU A 315 -24.31 -7.84 21.53
C LEU A 315 -24.35 -9.27 22.08
N ALA A 316 -23.25 -10.02 21.99
CA ALA A 316 -23.14 -11.36 22.56
C ALA A 316 -23.31 -11.33 24.10
N LEU A 317 -22.67 -10.38 24.78
CA LEU A 317 -22.73 -10.25 26.24
C LEU A 317 -24.15 -10.00 26.76
N PHE A 318 -24.98 -9.28 25.99
CA PHE A 318 -26.38 -9.00 26.34
C PHE A 318 -27.37 -10.08 25.87
N GLY A 319 -26.90 -11.22 25.36
CA GLY A 319 -27.74 -12.34 24.93
C GLY A 319 -28.43 -12.16 23.57
N PHE A 320 -28.16 -11.08 22.82
CA PHE A 320 -28.76 -10.89 21.49
C PHE A 320 -28.32 -11.97 20.51
N LEU A 321 -27.05 -12.38 20.56
CA LEU A 321 -26.56 -13.46 19.68
C LEU A 321 -27.17 -14.82 20.05
N GLU A 322 -27.47 -15.08 21.32
CA GLU A 322 -28.16 -16.31 21.73
C GLU A 322 -29.60 -16.34 21.17
N ALA A 323 -30.34 -15.23 21.30
CA ALA A 323 -31.67 -15.10 20.72
C ALA A 323 -31.65 -15.24 19.18
N ALA A 324 -30.65 -14.62 18.53
CA ALA A 324 -30.46 -14.74 17.08
C ALA A 324 -30.12 -16.19 16.67
N SER A 325 -29.23 -16.86 17.41
CA SER A 325 -28.84 -18.25 17.17
C SER A 325 -30.07 -19.17 17.25
N HIS A 326 -30.89 -19.04 18.29
CA HIS A 326 -32.11 -19.83 18.43
C HIS A 326 -33.12 -19.53 17.32
N ALA A 327 -33.33 -18.26 16.98
CA ALA A 327 -34.26 -17.87 15.92
C ALA A 327 -33.83 -18.40 14.54
N LEU A 328 -32.54 -18.28 14.21
CA LEU A 328 -32.00 -18.67 12.91
C LEU A 328 -31.78 -20.18 12.80
N TYR A 329 -31.01 -20.77 13.70
CA TYR A 329 -30.55 -22.16 13.57
C TYR A 329 -31.54 -23.19 14.13
N SER A 330 -32.21 -22.92 15.25
CA SER A 330 -33.23 -23.82 15.78
C SER A 330 -34.58 -23.65 15.08
N GLY A 331 -34.90 -22.43 14.63
CA GLY A 331 -36.16 -22.12 13.93
C GLY A 331 -36.15 -22.52 12.44
N PHE A 332 -35.22 -21.97 11.66
CA PHE A 332 -35.17 -22.21 10.20
C PHE A 332 -34.32 -23.42 9.80
N GLY A 333 -33.48 -23.93 10.71
CA GLY A 333 -32.49 -24.96 10.42
C GLY A 333 -31.21 -24.40 9.79
N ALA A 334 -30.10 -25.11 9.99
CA ALA A 334 -28.77 -24.65 9.59
C ALA A 334 -28.66 -24.28 8.10
N THR A 335 -29.22 -25.09 7.19
CA THR A 335 -29.13 -24.82 5.74
C THR A 335 -29.76 -23.48 5.36
N MET A 336 -30.96 -23.19 5.86
CA MET A 336 -31.65 -21.94 5.56
C MET A 336 -30.97 -20.77 6.26
N ALA A 337 -30.59 -20.92 7.53
CA ALA A 337 -29.83 -19.92 8.27
C ALA A 337 -28.55 -19.53 7.52
N ASN A 338 -27.73 -20.50 7.14
CA ASN A 338 -26.47 -20.30 6.41
C ASN A 338 -26.69 -19.65 5.03
N SER A 339 -27.79 -19.98 4.35
CA SER A 339 -28.16 -19.35 3.08
C SER A 339 -28.59 -17.88 3.27
N PHE A 340 -29.25 -17.53 4.37
CA PHE A 340 -29.61 -16.15 4.68
C PHE A 340 -28.42 -15.33 5.18
N VAL A 341 -27.54 -15.92 5.97
CA VAL A 341 -26.29 -15.28 6.43
C VAL A 341 -25.48 -14.77 5.23
N GLY A 342 -25.33 -15.57 4.17
CA GLY A 342 -24.66 -15.12 2.95
C GLY A 342 -25.39 -14.00 2.18
N LEU A 343 -26.72 -13.96 2.24
CA LEU A 343 -27.49 -12.83 1.69
C LEU A 343 -27.26 -11.55 2.50
N ILE A 344 -27.26 -11.64 3.83
CA ILE A 344 -26.96 -10.51 4.72
C ILE A 344 -25.53 -10.01 4.49
N SER A 345 -24.60 -10.93 4.22
CA SER A 345 -23.22 -10.63 3.87
C SER A 345 -23.04 -9.86 2.54
N SER A 346 -24.10 -9.66 1.76
CA SER A 346 -24.06 -8.75 0.61
C SER A 346 -24.18 -7.28 1.00
N VAL A 347 -24.79 -7.00 2.17
CA VAL A 347 -25.02 -5.64 2.68
C VAL A 347 -24.00 -5.31 3.75
N LEU A 348 -23.80 -6.24 4.68
CA LEU A 348 -22.77 -6.17 5.71
C LEU A 348 -21.55 -6.92 5.21
N ASP A 349 -20.35 -6.39 5.48
CA ASP A 349 -19.13 -7.12 5.15
C ASP A 349 -19.12 -8.51 5.79
N ASN A 350 -18.45 -9.46 5.12
CA ASN A 350 -18.47 -10.86 5.52
C ASN A 350 -17.72 -11.12 6.85
N ILE A 351 -16.77 -10.26 7.24
CA ILE A 351 -16.01 -10.37 8.50
C ILE A 351 -16.91 -10.23 9.73
N PRO A 352 -17.69 -9.14 9.92
CA PRO A 352 -18.63 -9.01 11.04
C PRO A 352 -19.67 -10.13 11.12
N VAL A 353 -20.20 -10.52 9.95
CA VAL A 353 -21.24 -11.54 9.85
C VAL A 353 -20.70 -12.90 10.30
N MET A 354 -19.51 -13.29 9.83
CA MET A 354 -18.87 -14.54 10.21
C MET A 354 -18.40 -14.53 11.67
N PHE A 355 -17.93 -13.39 12.18
CA PHE A 355 -17.63 -13.24 13.60
C PHE A 355 -18.89 -13.50 14.46
N ALA A 356 -20.04 -12.95 14.07
CA ALA A 356 -21.30 -13.17 14.77
C ALA A 356 -21.69 -14.66 14.77
N VAL A 357 -21.61 -15.34 13.62
CA VAL A 357 -21.93 -16.78 13.53
C VAL A 357 -20.99 -17.64 14.38
N LEU A 358 -19.69 -17.36 14.35
CA LEU A 358 -18.71 -18.06 15.19
C LEU A 358 -18.96 -17.82 16.68
N THR A 359 -19.37 -16.61 17.06
CA THR A 359 -19.69 -16.25 18.45
C THR A 359 -21.00 -16.88 18.93
N MET A 360 -22.00 -17.02 18.04
CA MET A 360 -23.23 -17.77 18.31
C MET A 360 -22.99 -19.25 18.56
N ASP A 361 -21.87 -19.79 18.05
CA ASP A 361 -21.45 -21.19 18.08
C ASP A 361 -22.60 -22.22 17.92
N PRO A 362 -23.36 -22.18 16.80
CA PRO A 362 -24.43 -23.13 16.58
C PRO A 362 -23.87 -24.55 16.39
N SER A 363 -24.53 -25.54 17.01
CA SER A 363 -24.20 -26.96 16.80
C SER A 363 -24.64 -27.41 15.41
N MET A 364 -23.68 -27.53 14.48
CA MET A 364 -23.94 -27.98 13.11
C MET A 364 -22.75 -28.79 12.53
N SER A 365 -23.03 -29.59 11.50
CA SER A 365 -22.02 -30.46 10.87
C SER A 365 -20.95 -29.67 10.12
N VAL A 366 -19.80 -30.31 9.84
CA VAL A 366 -18.73 -29.71 9.02
C VAL A 366 -19.27 -29.23 7.66
N GLY A 367 -20.16 -30.00 7.03
CA GLY A 367 -20.83 -29.59 5.80
C GLY A 367 -21.63 -28.29 5.93
N GLN A 368 -22.22 -28.00 7.08
CA GLN A 368 -22.92 -26.72 7.33
C GLN A 368 -21.95 -25.58 7.62
N TRP A 369 -20.85 -25.84 8.31
CA TRP A 369 -19.75 -24.88 8.46
C TRP A 369 -19.12 -24.50 7.11
N LEU A 370 -18.94 -25.48 6.23
CA LEU A 370 -18.52 -25.26 4.85
C LEU A 370 -19.58 -24.48 4.05
N LEU A 371 -20.87 -24.74 4.27
CA LEU A 371 -21.94 -23.99 3.62
C LEU A 371 -21.92 -22.51 4.02
N VAL A 372 -21.85 -22.19 5.32
CA VAL A 372 -21.83 -20.79 5.77
C VAL A 372 -20.58 -20.06 5.31
N THR A 373 -19.45 -20.76 5.26
CA THR A 373 -18.19 -20.25 4.72
C THR A 373 -18.33 -19.90 3.24
N LEU A 374 -18.89 -20.82 2.45
CA LEU A 374 -19.17 -20.60 1.04
C LEU A 374 -20.12 -19.42 0.85
N THR A 375 -21.27 -19.42 1.55
CA THR A 375 -22.32 -18.43 1.35
C THR A 375 -21.90 -17.03 1.81
N ALA A 376 -21.16 -16.90 2.91
CA ALA A 376 -20.59 -15.61 3.33
C ALA A 376 -19.51 -15.13 2.35
N GLY A 377 -18.61 -16.03 1.89
CA GLY A 377 -17.56 -15.68 0.94
C GLY A 377 -18.09 -15.23 -0.42
N VAL A 378 -19.06 -15.95 -0.99
CA VAL A 378 -19.60 -15.61 -2.32
C VAL A 378 -20.73 -14.58 -2.25
N GLY A 379 -21.41 -14.47 -1.10
CA GLY A 379 -22.58 -13.62 -0.90
C GLY A 379 -22.31 -12.13 -1.07
N GLY A 380 -21.11 -11.69 -0.64
CA GLY A 380 -20.59 -10.34 -0.85
C GLY A 380 -20.52 -9.90 -2.32
N SER A 381 -20.66 -10.82 -3.27
CA SER A 381 -20.69 -10.51 -4.70
C SER A 381 -22.03 -9.93 -5.18
N MET A 382 -23.12 -10.12 -4.42
CA MET A 382 -24.47 -9.72 -4.87
C MET A 382 -24.65 -8.20 -4.93
N LEU A 383 -23.96 -7.46 -4.06
CA LEU A 383 -23.88 -6.00 -4.11
C LEU A 383 -22.42 -5.57 -4.20
N ALA A 384 -22.11 -4.52 -4.95
CA ALA A 384 -20.73 -4.09 -5.17
C ALA A 384 -20.03 -3.61 -3.89
N VAL A 385 -20.77 -3.25 -2.84
CA VAL A 385 -20.24 -2.78 -1.56
C VAL A 385 -20.03 -3.92 -0.57
N GLY A 386 -20.62 -5.09 -0.79
CA GLY A 386 -20.61 -6.22 0.14
C GLY A 386 -19.29 -7.02 0.18
N SER A 387 -18.24 -6.58 -0.50
CA SER A 387 -16.94 -7.25 -0.48
C SER A 387 -15.79 -6.29 -0.77
N ALA A 388 -14.62 -6.59 -0.19
CA ALA A 388 -13.37 -5.85 -0.45
C ALA A 388 -13.05 -5.75 -1.95
N ALA A 389 -13.21 -6.84 -2.71
CA ALA A 389 -13.01 -6.84 -4.16
C ALA A 389 -13.96 -5.88 -4.89
N GLY A 390 -15.22 -5.79 -4.44
CA GLY A 390 -16.22 -4.89 -5.01
C GLY A 390 -15.93 -3.42 -4.71
N VAL A 391 -15.59 -3.11 -3.46
CA VAL A 391 -15.23 -1.75 -3.01
C VAL A 391 -13.93 -1.29 -3.68
N ALA A 392 -12.92 -2.15 -3.76
CA ALA A 392 -11.66 -1.84 -4.44
C ALA A 392 -11.91 -1.50 -5.92
N LEU A 393 -12.71 -2.31 -6.63
CA LEU A 393 -13.01 -2.05 -8.04
C LEU A 393 -13.84 -0.77 -8.23
N LEU A 394 -14.77 -0.46 -7.33
CA LEU A 394 -15.50 0.82 -7.32
C LEU A 394 -14.55 2.01 -7.14
N GLY A 395 -13.52 1.85 -6.29
CA GLY A 395 -12.52 2.88 -6.03
C GLY A 395 -11.55 3.11 -7.20
N THR A 396 -11.15 2.05 -7.89
CA THR A 396 -10.11 2.15 -8.94
C THR A 396 -10.65 2.38 -10.35
N ALA A 397 -11.85 1.90 -10.66
CA ALA A 397 -12.42 1.96 -12.02
C ALA A 397 -13.32 3.19 -12.20
N HIS A 398 -12.76 4.38 -11.98
CA HIS A 398 -13.44 5.67 -12.03
C HIS A 398 -14.37 5.80 -13.26
N GLY A 399 -15.68 5.77 -13.02
CA GLY A 399 -16.73 5.93 -14.03
C GLY A 399 -16.99 4.72 -14.95
N GLN A 400 -16.12 3.70 -14.96
CA GLN A 400 -16.29 2.49 -15.77
C GLN A 400 -17.07 1.39 -15.04
N TYR A 401 -16.90 1.31 -13.72
CA TYR A 401 -17.63 0.39 -12.86
C TYR A 401 -18.32 1.18 -11.74
N THR A 402 -19.64 1.08 -11.68
CA THR A 402 -20.49 1.80 -10.71
C THR A 402 -21.41 0.83 -9.98
N PHE A 403 -21.88 1.23 -8.80
CA PHE A 403 -22.85 0.45 -8.03
C PHE A 403 -24.07 0.05 -8.86
N MET A 404 -24.65 1.01 -9.60
CA MET A 404 -25.81 0.75 -10.46
C MET A 404 -25.48 -0.18 -11.64
N SER A 405 -24.27 -0.09 -12.21
CA SER A 405 -23.86 -1.01 -13.27
C SER A 405 -23.71 -2.45 -12.77
N HIS A 406 -23.25 -2.65 -11.52
CA HIS A 406 -23.16 -3.95 -10.89
C HIS A 406 -24.54 -4.50 -10.51
N LEU A 407 -25.41 -3.65 -9.95
CA LEU A 407 -26.75 -4.02 -9.51
C LEU A 407 -27.61 -4.64 -10.63
N LYS A 408 -27.40 -4.21 -11.88
CA LYS A 408 -28.04 -4.81 -13.07
C LYS A 408 -27.75 -6.31 -13.20
N TRP A 409 -26.61 -6.77 -12.71
CA TRP A 409 -26.17 -8.15 -12.79
C TRP A 409 -26.50 -8.97 -11.54
N THR A 410 -26.99 -8.34 -10.47
CA THR A 410 -27.35 -9.02 -9.22
C THR A 410 -28.29 -10.22 -9.42
N PRO A 411 -29.32 -10.20 -10.28
CA PRO A 411 -30.18 -11.37 -10.49
C PRO A 411 -29.40 -12.60 -11.00
N VAL A 412 -28.43 -12.38 -11.88
CA VAL A 412 -27.59 -13.44 -12.45
C VAL A 412 -26.58 -13.94 -11.41
N ILE A 413 -26.04 -13.04 -10.59
CA ILE A 413 -25.16 -13.40 -9.47
C ILE A 413 -25.93 -14.21 -8.42
N LEU A 414 -27.17 -13.84 -8.14
CA LEU A 414 -28.07 -14.58 -7.22
C LEU A 414 -28.38 -15.99 -7.75
N LEU A 415 -28.53 -16.16 -9.07
CA LEU A 415 -28.64 -17.50 -9.68
C LEU A 415 -27.37 -18.33 -9.46
N GLY A 416 -26.18 -17.72 -9.61
CA GLY A 416 -24.91 -18.38 -9.30
C GLY A 416 -24.80 -18.77 -7.82
N TYR A 417 -25.23 -17.89 -6.92
CA TYR A 417 -25.28 -18.13 -5.48
C TYR A 417 -26.23 -19.29 -5.11
N ALA A 418 -27.43 -19.33 -5.68
CA ALA A 418 -28.36 -20.43 -5.47
C ALA A 418 -27.80 -21.76 -6.04
N ALA A 419 -27.19 -21.71 -7.22
CA ALA A 419 -26.58 -22.87 -7.86
C ALA A 419 -25.39 -23.43 -7.06
N SER A 420 -24.56 -22.58 -6.43
CA SER A 420 -23.47 -23.03 -5.59
C SER A 420 -23.96 -23.69 -4.31
N ILE A 421 -25.01 -23.16 -3.68
CA ILE A 421 -25.64 -23.80 -2.51
C ILE A 421 -26.16 -25.19 -2.89
N LEU A 422 -26.89 -25.31 -4.01
CA LEU A 422 -27.38 -26.61 -4.47
C LEU A 422 -26.24 -27.58 -4.78
N CYS A 423 -25.18 -27.11 -5.45
CA CYS A 423 -23.99 -27.90 -5.72
C CYS A 423 -23.34 -28.42 -4.43
N HIS A 424 -23.21 -27.55 -3.42
CA HIS A 424 -22.70 -27.91 -2.11
C HIS A 424 -23.56 -28.98 -1.43
N LEU A 425 -24.88 -28.78 -1.39
CA LEU A 425 -25.79 -29.74 -0.78
C LEU A 425 -25.74 -31.11 -1.46
N LEU A 426 -25.62 -31.13 -2.79
CA LEU A 426 -25.45 -32.37 -3.55
C LEU A 426 -24.14 -33.08 -3.22
N ILE A 427 -23.01 -32.38 -3.24
CA ILE A 427 -21.70 -32.96 -2.89
C ILE A 427 -21.72 -33.48 -1.45
N ASN A 428 -22.26 -32.68 -0.53
CA ASN A 428 -22.34 -33.01 0.89
C ASN A 428 -23.24 -34.24 1.14
N SER A 429 -24.29 -34.44 0.34
CA SER A 429 -25.14 -35.64 0.40
C SER A 429 -24.51 -36.92 -0.16
N VAL A 430 -23.43 -36.80 -0.92
CA VAL A 430 -22.68 -37.93 -1.51
C VAL A 430 -21.47 -38.31 -0.65
N MET A 431 -20.93 -37.35 0.11
CA MET A 431 -19.73 -37.51 0.93
C MET A 431 -20.02 -37.94 2.38
N MET A 432 -21.25 -37.75 2.86
CA MET A 432 -21.76 -38.23 4.15
C MET A 432 -22.89 -39.23 3.91
#